data_AF-A0A7G8WGR3-F1
#
_entry.id   AF-A0A7G8WGR3-F1
#
_cell.length_a   1.000
_cell.length_b   1.000
_cell.length_c   1.000
_cell.angle_alpha   90.00
_cell.angle_beta   90.00
_cell.angle_gamma   90.00
#
_symmetry.space_group_name_H-M   'P 1'
#
loop_
_entity.id
_entity.type
_entity.pdbx_description
1 polymer ?
#
loop_
_entity_poly.entity_id
_entity_poly.type
_entity_poly.pdbx_seq_one_letter_code
_entity_poly.pdbx_strand_id
1 'polypeptide(L)'
;MQAHSEFGQAVKDAGASVLSGEALQPTPTAVFLRGTRTAGVSAVDNPLPEAREVIGGYYLIEAADDEQALALAKLCPAPFGYIEMRPIWEFS
;
A
#
# COMPACT_ATOMS: atom_id res chain seq x y z
N MET A 1 -8.07 -13.31 4.67
CA MET A 1 -8.38 -12.58 5.91
C MET A 1 -7.51 -13.04 7.08
N GLN A 2 -7.43 -14.34 7.40
CA GLN A 2 -6.57 -14.82 8.49
C GLN A 2 -5.11 -14.34 8.41
N ALA A 3 -4.44 -14.53 7.27
CA ALA A 3 -3.04 -14.09 7.09
C ALA A 3 -2.85 -12.57 7.30
N HIS A 4 -3.87 -11.75 7.01
CA HIS A 4 -3.83 -10.32 7.26
C HIS A 4 -3.95 -9.99 8.76
N SER A 5 -4.75 -10.75 9.49
CA SER A 5 -4.84 -10.65 10.95
C SER A 5 -3.53 -11.09 11.63
N GLU A 6 -2.92 -12.17 11.14
CA GLU A 6 -1.63 -12.68 11.62
C GLU A 6 -0.51 -11.67 11.37
N PHE A 7 -0.49 -11.03 10.20
CA PHE A 7 0.46 -9.95 9.92
C PHE A 7 0.29 -8.78 10.89
N GLY A 8 -0.96 -8.33 11.12
CA GLY A 8 -1.23 -7.26 12.10
C GLY A 8 -0.77 -7.61 13.51
N GLN A 9 -0.85 -8.89 13.90
CA GLN A 9 -0.32 -9.36 15.18
C GLN A 9 1.22 -9.37 15.20
N ALA A 10 1.86 -9.86 14.14
CA ALA A 10 3.32 -9.89 14.02
C ALA A 10 3.93 -8.48 14.09
N VAL A 11 3.28 -7.47 13.50
CA VAL A 11 3.70 -6.07 13.61
C VAL A 11 3.68 -5.62 15.08
N LYS A 12 2.60 -5.92 15.82
CA LYS A 12 2.48 -5.56 17.24
C LYS A 12 3.50 -6.30 18.12
N ASP A 13 3.69 -7.59 17.89
CA ASP A 13 4.63 -8.43 18.65
C ASP A 13 6.08 -7.97 18.47
N ALA A 14 6.39 -7.38 17.30
CA ALA A 14 7.69 -6.77 17.02
C ALA A 14 7.86 -5.37 17.65
N GLY A 15 6.85 -4.84 18.35
CA GLY A 15 6.87 -3.49 18.93
C GLY A 15 6.66 -2.36 17.91
N ALA A 16 6.19 -2.68 16.72
CA ALA A 16 5.82 -1.72 15.67
C ALA A 16 4.30 -1.50 15.66
N SER A 17 3.86 -0.49 14.90
CA SER A 17 2.44 -0.13 14.80
C SER A 17 1.93 -0.20 13.37
N VAL A 18 0.71 -0.71 13.18
CA VAL A 18 -0.03 -0.51 11.94
C VAL A 18 -0.85 0.77 12.09
N LEU A 19 -0.52 1.81 11.33
CA LEU A 19 -1.22 3.09 11.34
C LEU A 19 -2.48 3.06 10.46
N SER A 20 -2.44 2.31 9.36
CA SER A 20 -3.55 2.12 8.44
C SER A 20 -3.31 0.89 7.57
N GLY A 21 -4.35 0.30 6.99
CA GLY A 21 -4.20 -0.69 5.94
C GLY A 21 -5.55 -1.09 5.38
N GLU A 22 -5.63 -1.19 4.06
CA GLU A 22 -6.88 -1.45 3.34
C GLU A 22 -6.65 -2.34 2.13
N ALA A 23 -7.62 -3.20 1.85
CA ALA A 23 -7.72 -3.91 0.58
C ALA A 23 -8.44 -3.01 -0.43
N LEU A 24 -7.84 -2.80 -1.60
CA LEU A 24 -8.43 -2.00 -2.66
C LEU A 24 -9.34 -2.86 -3.53
N GLN A 25 -10.39 -2.23 -4.06
CA GLN A 25 -11.23 -2.86 -5.08
C GLN A 25 -10.43 -3.02 -6.40
N PRO A 26 -10.82 -3.98 -7.27
CA PRO A 26 -10.13 -4.22 -8.54
C PRO A 26 -10.02 -2.97 -9.42
N THR A 27 -8.94 -2.84 -10.20
CA THR A 27 -8.67 -1.69 -11.08
C THR A 27 -9.85 -1.22 -11.95
N PRO A 28 -10.73 -2.09 -12.49
CA PRO A 28 -11.92 -1.64 -13.22
C PRO A 28 -12.91 -0.77 -12.44
N THR A 29 -12.85 -0.76 -11.09
CA THR A 29 -13.69 0.12 -10.26
C THR A 29 -13.05 1.49 -10.02
N ALA A 30 -11.80 1.69 -10.44
CA ALA A 30 -11.08 2.94 -10.22
C ALA A 30 -11.51 4.02 -11.21
N VAL A 31 -11.54 5.28 -10.75
CA VAL A 31 -11.69 6.47 -11.59
C VAL A 31 -10.34 7.17 -11.65
N PHE A 32 -9.77 7.33 -12.84
CA PHE A 32 -8.48 7.98 -13.03
C PHE A 32 -8.68 9.45 -13.33
N LEU A 33 -7.92 10.30 -12.63
CA LEU A 33 -7.98 11.75 -12.79
C LEU A 33 -6.62 12.26 -13.28
N ARG A 34 -6.62 13.25 -14.18
CA ARG A 34 -5.40 13.95 -14.63
C ARG A 34 -5.62 15.46 -14.60
N GLY A 35 -4.56 16.20 -14.24
CA GLY A 35 -4.54 17.66 -14.22
C GLY A 35 -4.05 18.24 -12.90
N THR A 36 -4.02 19.58 -12.81
CA THR A 36 -3.62 20.32 -11.61
C THR A 36 -4.73 21.31 -11.23
N ARG A 37 -4.75 21.76 -9.97
CA ARG A 37 -5.79 22.70 -9.50
C ARG A 37 -5.91 23.97 -10.35
N THR A 38 -4.83 24.41 -11.00
CA THR A 38 -4.81 25.63 -11.84
C THR A 38 -5.22 25.39 -13.28
N ALA A 39 -4.98 24.19 -13.83
CA ALA A 39 -5.33 23.84 -15.21
C ALA A 39 -6.64 23.02 -15.33
N GLY A 40 -7.29 22.72 -14.20
CA GLY A 40 -8.46 21.86 -14.11
C GLY A 40 -8.12 20.39 -13.93
N VAL A 41 -9.05 19.63 -13.36
CA VAL A 41 -8.94 18.17 -13.14
C VAL A 41 -10.03 17.49 -13.97
N SER A 42 -9.67 16.48 -14.77
CA SER A 42 -10.61 15.69 -15.57
C SER A 42 -10.44 14.20 -15.36
N ALA A 43 -11.53 13.46 -15.53
CA ALA A 43 -11.47 12.00 -15.63
C ALA A 43 -10.83 11.59 -16.96
N VAL A 44 -10.00 10.56 -16.90
CA VAL A 44 -9.27 9.99 -18.04
C VAL A 44 -9.34 8.47 -17.99
N ASP A 45 -9.02 7.83 -19.11
CA ASP A 45 -8.81 6.39 -19.13
C ASP A 45 -7.60 6.00 -18.26
N ASN A 46 -7.56 4.72 -17.86
CA ASN A 46 -6.45 4.17 -17.09
C ASN A 46 -5.11 4.53 -17.78
N PRO A 47 -4.20 5.27 -17.12
CA PRO A 47 -2.93 5.67 -17.72
C PRO A 47 -1.95 4.50 -17.90
N LEU A 48 -2.19 3.36 -17.23
CA LEU A 48 -1.38 2.15 -17.30
C LEU A 48 -2.27 0.94 -17.63
N PRO A 49 -2.89 0.90 -18.82
CA PRO A 49 -3.88 -0.14 -19.16
C PRO A 49 -3.24 -1.53 -19.32
N GLU A 50 -1.97 -1.59 -19.70
CA GLU A 50 -1.21 -2.83 -19.93
C GLU A 50 -0.40 -3.29 -18.71
N ALA A 51 -0.57 -2.64 -17.54
CA ALA A 51 0.12 -3.05 -16.33
C ALA A 51 -0.32 -4.46 -15.92
N ARG A 52 0.65 -5.35 -15.77
CA ARG A 52 0.40 -6.75 -15.38
C ARG A 52 0.24 -6.90 -13.89
N GLU A 53 0.90 -6.04 -13.12
CA GLU A 53 0.79 -5.96 -11.67
C GLU A 53 0.12 -4.64 -11.27
N VAL A 54 -0.84 -4.74 -10.34
CA VAL A 54 -1.60 -3.61 -9.82
C VAL A 54 -1.60 -3.65 -8.29
N ILE A 55 -1.74 -2.48 -7.67
CA ILE A 55 -1.79 -2.37 -6.21
C ILE A 55 -3.17 -2.86 -5.74
N GLY A 56 -3.18 -4.00 -5.05
CA GLY A 56 -4.40 -4.58 -4.47
C GLY A 56 -4.70 -4.16 -3.03
N GLY A 57 -3.77 -3.47 -2.38
CA GLY A 57 -3.88 -3.07 -0.98
C GLY A 57 -2.60 -2.42 -0.47
N TYR A 58 -2.65 -1.90 0.75
CA TYR A 58 -1.48 -1.35 1.41
C TYR A 58 -1.55 -1.57 2.93
N TYR A 59 -0.39 -1.48 3.56
CA TYR A 59 -0.26 -1.22 4.98
C TYR A 59 0.65 -0.01 5.17
N LEU A 60 0.24 0.92 6.04
CA LEU A 60 1.09 1.95 6.59
C LEU A 60 1.51 1.49 7.99
N ILE A 61 2.80 1.30 8.19
CA ILE A 61 3.37 0.90 9.47
C ILE A 61 4.34 1.95 9.98
N GLU A 62 4.44 2.05 11.29
CA GLU A 62 5.51 2.76 11.99
C GLU A 62 6.47 1.71 12.55
N ALA A 63 7.72 1.79 12.12
CA ALA A 63 8.82 0.94 12.56
C ALA A 63 9.97 1.82 13.05
N ALA A 64 10.82 1.28 13.92
CA ALA A 64 11.95 1.99 14.51
C ALA A 64 13.03 2.36 13.47
N ASP A 65 13.22 1.49 12.47
CA ASP A 65 14.21 1.65 11.40
C ASP A 65 13.86 0.80 10.17
N ASP A 66 14.66 0.96 9.11
CA ASP A 66 14.51 0.25 7.84
C ASP A 66 14.69 -1.28 7.99
N GLU A 67 15.47 -1.75 8.97
CA GLU A 67 15.71 -3.17 9.19
C GLU A 67 14.46 -3.83 9.79
N GLN A 68 13.84 -3.20 10.78
CA GLN A 68 12.57 -3.65 11.34
C GLN A 68 11.45 -3.58 10.29
N ALA A 69 11.39 -2.50 9.50
CA ALA A 69 10.43 -2.37 8.42
C ALA A 69 10.59 -3.50 7.38
N LEU A 70 11.82 -3.82 6.99
CA LEU A 70 12.12 -4.90 6.04
C LEU A 70 11.77 -6.28 6.62
N ALA A 71 12.05 -6.52 7.91
CA ALA A 71 11.68 -7.76 8.58
C ALA A 71 10.16 -7.96 8.59
N LEU A 72 9.41 -6.90 8.88
CA LEU A 72 7.94 -6.93 8.87
C LEU A 72 7.39 -7.08 7.44
N ALA A 73 7.94 -6.37 6.45
CA ALA A 73 7.49 -6.45 5.07
C ALA A 73 7.54 -7.89 4.53
N LYS A 74 8.53 -8.70 4.92
CA LYS A 74 8.62 -10.12 4.54
C LYS A 74 7.46 -10.98 5.05
N LEU A 75 6.75 -10.54 6.09
CA LEU A 75 5.61 -11.23 6.68
C LEU A 75 4.27 -10.77 6.11
N CYS A 76 4.25 -9.67 5.33
CA CYS A 76 3.02 -9.15 4.77
C CYS A 76 2.46 -10.13 3.72
N PRO A 77 1.15 -10.47 3.79
CA PRO A 77 0.55 -11.44 2.89
C PRO A 77 0.37 -10.86 1.48
N ALA A 78 1.23 -11.30 0.56
CA ALA A 78 1.16 -10.97 -0.88
C ALA A 78 1.21 -12.26 -1.75
N PRO A 79 0.22 -13.16 -1.65
CA PRO A 79 0.28 -14.49 -2.27
C PRO A 79 0.30 -14.49 -3.80
N PHE A 80 -0.07 -13.38 -4.44
CA PHE A 80 -0.21 -13.28 -5.90
C PHE A 80 0.63 -12.14 -6.50
N GLY A 81 1.64 -11.65 -5.79
CA GLY A 81 2.44 -10.52 -6.25
C GLY A 81 3.70 -10.30 -5.43
N TYR A 82 4.08 -9.03 -5.30
CA TYR A 82 5.24 -8.59 -4.53
C TYR A 82 4.84 -7.40 -3.65
N ILE A 83 5.75 -7.01 -2.76
CA ILE A 83 5.58 -5.86 -1.86
C ILE A 83 6.59 -4.79 -2.26
N GLU A 84 6.08 -3.58 -2.48
CA GLU A 84 6.91 -2.38 -2.52
C GLU A 84 6.98 -1.80 -1.10
N MET A 85 8.17 -1.86 -0.49
CA MET A 85 8.43 -1.16 0.77
C MET A 85 8.98 0.23 0.44
N ARG A 86 8.28 1.28 0.87
CA ARG A 86 8.68 2.66 0.57
C ARG A 86 8.48 3.57 1.79
N PRO A 87 9.53 4.30 2.24
CA PRO A 87 9.38 5.34 3.25
C PRO A 87 8.42 6.44 2.79
N ILE A 88 7.70 7.04 3.74
CA ILE A 88 6.84 8.20 3.47
C ILE A 88 7.60 9.50 3.72
N TRP A 89 7.12 10.57 3.10
CA TRP A 89 7.51 11.91 3.50
C TRP A 89 6.66 12.33 4.71
N GLU A 90 7.30 12.74 5.78
CA GLU A 90 6.64 13.39 6.91
C GLU A 90 6.49 14.87 6.60
N PHE A 91 5.25 15.31 6.38
CA PHE A 91 4.92 16.72 6.24
C PHE A 91 4.59 17.25 7.63
N SER A 92 5.53 18.00 8.22
CA SER A 92 5.34 18.77 9.45
C SER A 92 4.44 19.98 9.25
#